data_AF-R5W5E7-F1
#
_entry.id   AF-R5W5E7-F1
#
_cell.length_a   1.000
_cell.length_b   1.000
_cell.length_c   1.000
_cell.angle_alpha   90.00
_cell.angle_beta   90.00
_cell.angle_gamma   90.00
#
_symmetry.space_group_name_H-M   'P 1'
#
loop_
_entity.id
_entity.type
_entity.pdbx_description
1 polymer ?
#
loop_
_entity_poly.entity_id
_entity_poly.type
_entity_poly.pdbx_seq_one_letter_code
_entity_poly.pdbx_strand_id
1 'polypeptide(L)' 'MNFILASIGVFLVTILVLVVILLVAKNFLVASGNVKLTINGDKEMEVESGSTLLNTLAVNGVFLPSACGGKGSCG' A
#
# COMPACT_ATOMS: atom_id res chain seq x y z
N MET A 1 -8.58 36.92 -23.60
CA MET A 1 -7.96 36.57 -22.30
C MET A 1 -8.93 35.83 -21.38
N ASN A 2 -10.15 36.35 -21.12
CA ASN A 2 -11.13 35.70 -20.24
C ASN A 2 -11.51 34.26 -20.65
N PHE A 3 -11.76 34.00 -21.93
CA PHE A 3 -12.05 32.65 -22.43
C PHE A 3 -10.89 31.66 -22.22
N ILE A 4 -9.65 32.12 -22.39
CA ILE A 4 -8.45 31.28 -22.22
C ILE A 4 -8.31 30.88 -20.75
N LEU A 5 -8.45 31.83 -19.82
CA LEU A 5 -8.43 31.54 -18.38
C LEU A 5 -9.58 30.61 -17.97
N ALA A 6 -10.79 30.84 -18.51
CA ALA A 6 -11.94 29.99 -18.22
C ALA A 6 -11.73 28.54 -18.72
N SER A 7 -11.23 28.35 -19.94
CA SER A 7 -10.94 27.01 -20.49
C SER A 7 -9.88 26.27 -19.68
N ILE A 8 -8.79 26.95 -19.29
CA ILE A 8 -7.74 26.37 -18.46
C ILE A 8 -8.30 25.98 -17.08
N GLY A 9 -9.12 26.85 -16.48
CA GLY A 9 -9.74 26.61 -15.18
C GLY A 9 -10.66 25.38 -15.18
N VAL A 10 -11.56 25.28 -16.16
CA VAL A 10 -12.48 24.13 -16.30
C VAL A 10 -11.71 22.83 -16.51
N PHE A 11 -10.69 22.85 -17.37
CA PHE A 11 -9.88 21.67 -17.65
C PHE A 11 -9.12 21.18 -16.41
N LEU A 12 -8.48 22.11 -15.68
CA LEU A 12 -7.77 21.81 -14.44
C LEU A 12 -8.70 21.23 -13.37
N VAL A 13 -9.88 21.84 -13.18
CA VAL A 13 -10.87 21.35 -12.21
C VAL A 13 -11.33 19.95 -12.57
N THR A 14 -11.60 19.68 -13.85
CA THR A 14 -12.05 18.36 -14.30
C THR A 14 -11.01 17.27 -14.01
N ILE A 15 -9.73 17.56 -14.29
CA ILE A 15 -8.63 16.62 -13.98
C ILE A 15 -8.51 16.39 -12.48
N LEU A 16 -8.54 17.44 -11.67
CA LEU A 16 -8.46 17.31 -10.22
C LEU A 16 -9.61 16.46 -9.65
N VAL A 17 -10.84 16.69 -10.14
CA VAL A 17 -12.00 15.89 -9.74
C VAL A 17 -11.78 14.41 -10.07
N LEU A 18 -11.31 14.10 -11.27
CA LEU A 18 -11.02 12.71 -11.67
C LEU A 18 -9.92 12.07 -10.80
N VAL A 19 -8.84 12.78 -10.51
CA VAL A 19 -7.76 12.28 -9.64
C VAL A 19 -8.27 12.01 -8.22
N VAL A 20 -9.08 12.91 -7.66
CA VAL A 20 -9.67 12.73 -6.33
C VAL A 20 -10.56 11.48 -6.29
N ILE A 21 -11.41 11.29 -7.31
CA ILE A 21 -12.26 10.09 -7.41
C ILE A 21 -11.39 8.82 -7.45
N LEU A 22 -10.32 8.80 -8.25
CA LEU A 22 -9.42 7.64 -8.33
C LEU A 22 -8.70 7.36 -7.01
N LEU A 23 -8.28 8.39 -6.27
CA LEU A 23 -7.63 8.22 -4.97
C LEU A 23 -8.60 7.68 -3.90
N VAL A 24 -9.83 8.18 -3.86
CA VAL A 24 -10.87 7.67 -2.95
C VAL A 24 -11.20 6.22 -3.30
N ALA A 25 -11.36 5.91 -4.58
CA ALA A 25 -11.59 4.54 -5.04
C ALA A 25 -10.43 3.63 -4.64
N LYS A 26 -9.17 4.03 -4.85
CA LYS A 26 -7.98 3.27 -4.44
C LYS A 26 -8.02 2.92 -2.95
N ASN A 27 -8.41 3.87 -2.09
CA ASN A 27 -8.47 3.64 -0.64
C ASN A 27 -9.51 2.59 -0.24
N PHE A 28 -10.57 2.40 -1.02
CA PHE A 28 -11.60 1.38 -0.78
C PHE A 28 -11.30 0.05 -1.46
N LEU A 29 -10.78 0.07 -2.69
CA LEU A 29 -10.54 -1.14 -3.48
C LEU A 29 -9.22 -1.84 -3.11
N VAL A 30 -8.24 -1.12 -2.57
CA VAL A 30 -6.96 -1.69 -2.15
C VAL A 30 -7.00 -1.87 -0.64
N ALA A 31 -6.95 -3.13 -0.20
CA ALA A 31 -6.81 -3.48 1.21
C ALA A 31 -5.58 -2.76 1.78
N SER A 32 -5.84 -1.83 2.69
CA SER A 32 -4.84 -0.96 3.31
C SER A 32 -5.08 -0.99 4.82
N GLY A 33 -4.01 -0.98 5.62
CA GLY A 33 -4.08 -1.00 7.08
C GLY A 33 -3.50 -2.26 7.72
N ASN A 34 -3.77 -2.43 9.02
CA ASN A 34 -3.23 -3.54 9.79
C ASN A 34 -3.95 -4.85 9.45
N VAL A 35 -3.16 -5.90 9.27
CA VAL A 35 -3.63 -7.26 9.05
C VAL A 35 -3.18 -8.15 10.20
N LYS A 36 -3.99 -9.16 10.51
CA LYS A 36 -3.67 -10.15 11.53
C LYS A 36 -2.85 -11.27 10.91
N LEU A 37 -1.65 -11.47 11.42
CA LEU A 37 -0.75 -12.56 11.03
C LEU A 37 -0.74 -13.63 12.12
N THR A 38 -1.09 -14.85 11.78
CA THR A 38 -1.03 -16.00 12.68
C THR A 38 0.16 -16.89 12.31
N ILE A 39 1.12 -17.03 13.24
CA ILE A 39 2.32 -17.84 13.08
C ILE A 39 2.08 -19.17 13.80
N ASN A 40 2.21 -20.28 13.05
CA ASN A 40 2.09 -21.66 13.54
C ASN A 40 0.79 -21.96 14.32
N GLY A 41 -0.30 -21.20 14.10
CA GLY A 41 -1.59 -21.43 14.75
C GLY A 41 -1.76 -20.82 16.14
N ASP A 42 -0.67 -20.54 16.86
CA ASP A 42 -0.74 -20.15 18.28
C ASP A 42 -0.34 -18.69 18.54
N LYS A 43 0.41 -18.06 17.63
CA LYS A 43 0.96 -16.71 17.83
C LYS A 43 0.36 -15.72 16.86
N GLU A 44 -0.36 -14.73 17.38
CA GLU A 44 -1.01 -13.70 16.59
C GLU A 44 -0.31 -12.36 16.74
N MET A 45 -0.18 -11.62 15.65
CA MET A 45 0.33 -10.24 15.65
C MET A 45 -0.40 -9.40 14.61
N GLU A 46 -0.66 -8.13 14.95
CA GLU A 46 -1.14 -7.14 14.00
C GLU A 46 0.06 -6.45 13.34
N VAL A 47 0.08 -6.45 12.02
CA VAL A 47 1.19 -5.90 11.23
C VAL A 47 0.65 -5.08 10.09
N GLU A 48 1.40 -4.06 9.67
CA GLU A 48 1.03 -3.26 8.49
C GLU A 48 1.10 -4.11 7.22
N SER A 49 0.04 -4.04 6.40
CA SER A 49 0.03 -4.65 5.07
C SER A 49 0.87 -3.88 4.07
N GLY A 50 1.32 -4.57 3.01
CA GLY A 50 2.07 -3.96 1.89
C GLY A 50 3.58 -4.23 1.89
N SER A 51 4.13 -4.84 2.94
CA SER A 51 5.50 -5.36 2.97
C SER A 51 5.53 -6.87 2.67
N THR A 52 6.71 -7.41 2.34
CA THR A 52 6.86 -8.86 2.15
C THR A 52 6.82 -9.57 3.50
N LEU A 53 6.25 -10.78 3.55
CA LEU A 53 6.08 -11.55 4.78
C LEU A 53 7.40 -11.76 5.54
N LEU A 54 8.51 -12.05 4.83
CA LEU A 54 9.84 -12.19 5.43
C LEU A 54 10.34 -10.90 6.08
N ASN A 55 10.10 -9.74 5.44
CA ASN A 55 10.48 -8.45 6.00
C ASN A 55 9.62 -8.11 7.22
N THR A 56 8.30 -8.35 7.14
CA THR A 56 7.38 -8.13 8.27
C THR A 56 7.79 -8.95 9.49
N LEU A 57 8.14 -10.23 9.30
CA LEU A 57 8.61 -11.10 10.38
C LEU A 57 9.93 -10.61 10.98
N ALA A 58 10.91 -10.23 10.15
CA ALA A 58 12.21 -9.75 10.64
C ALA A 58 12.09 -8.44 11.45
N VAL A 59 11.26 -7.49 11.00
CA VAL A 59 11.00 -6.23 11.72
C VAL A 59 10.30 -6.50 13.06
N ASN A 60 9.46 -7.53 13.14
CA ASN A 60 8.80 -7.96 14.37
C ASN A 60 9.64 -8.98 15.19
N GLY A 61 10.96 -9.06 14.94
CA GLY A 61 11.91 -9.84 15.74
C GLY A 61 11.91 -11.35 15.46
N VAL A 62 11.22 -11.80 14.41
CA VAL A 62 11.22 -13.19 13.95
C VAL A 62 12.16 -13.33 12.76
N PHE A 63 13.40 -13.71 13.04
CA PHE A 63 14.43 -13.86 12.00
C PHE A 63 14.42 -15.28 11.44
N LEU A 64 14.03 -15.41 10.17
CA LEU A 64 14.22 -16.65 9.43
C LEU A 64 15.62 -16.64 8.81
N PRO A 65 16.44 -17.69 9.01
CA PRO A 65 17.76 -17.78 8.40
C PRO A 65 17.62 -17.83 6.88
N SER A 66 17.84 -16.68 6.24
CA SER A 66 17.60 -16.51 4.80
C SER A 66 18.90 -16.06 4.11
N ALA A 67 19.47 -16.94 3.29
CA ALA A 67 20.69 -16.61 2.53
C ALA A 67 20.47 -15.50 1.47
N CYS A 68 19.22 -15.28 1.04
CA CYS A 68 18.84 -14.29 0.03
C CYS A 68 18.38 -12.95 0.62
N GLY A 69 18.58 -12.70 1.92
CA GLY A 69 18.31 -11.39 2.53
C GLY A 69 16.87 -10.91 2.38
N GLY A 70 15.89 -11.82 2.51
CA GLY A 70 14.47 -11.48 2.48
C GLY A 70 13.84 -11.33 1.09
N LYS A 71 14.59 -11.61 0.00
CA LYS A 71 14.08 -11.55 -1.38
C LYS A 71 13.22 -12.74 -1.82
N GLY A 72 13.11 -13.78 -0.98
CA GLY A 72 12.34 -14.99 -1.32
C GLY A 72 12.91 -15.80 -2.49
N SER A 73 14.21 -15.66 -2.80
CA SER A 73 14.86 -16.29 -3.95
C SER A 73 15.79 -17.45 -3.57
N CYS A 74 15.90 -17.80 -2.29
CA CYS A 74 16.88 -18.77 -1.79
C CYS A 74 16.34 -20.20 -1.58
N GLY A 75 15.07 -20.46 -1.89
CA GLY A 75 14.44 -21.78 -1.66
C GLY A 75 14.00 -21.94 -0.22
#